data_AF-A0AAV0NC24-F1
#
_entry.id   AF-A0AAV0NC24-F1
#
_cell.length_a   1.000
_cell.length_b   1.000
_cell.length_c   1.000
_cell.angle_alpha   90.00
_cell.angle_beta   90.00
_cell.angle_gamma   90.00
#
_symmetry.space_group_name_H-M   'P 1'
#
loop_
_entity.id
_entity.type
_entity.pdbx_description
1 polymer ?
#
loop_
_entity_poly.entity_id
_entity_poly.type
_entity_poly.pdbx_seq_one_letter_code
_entity_poly.pdbx_strand_id
1 'polypeptide(L)'
;MVSESSMNNYYCSAKRDSCGEGSGGRVVVVAILPVPPPASWFVVTSKGSALEKVKPYLESGEVKPLIDPKGPFPFSRTVEAFSHLMTGRATGKVVVHPLP
;
A
#
# COMPACT_ATOMS: atom_id res chain seq x y z
N MET A 1 -3.78 -17.41 -17.17
CA MET A 1 -5.20 -17.56 -16.78
C MET A 1 -5.21 -17.93 -15.30
N VAL A 2 -5.47 -16.97 -14.41
CA VAL A 2 -5.64 -17.27 -12.98
C VAL A 2 -7.03 -17.87 -12.84
N SER A 3 -7.12 -19.10 -12.32
CA SER A 3 -8.38 -19.83 -12.16
C SER A 3 -9.33 -19.08 -11.22
N GLU A 4 -10.63 -19.10 -11.54
CA GLU A 4 -11.71 -18.53 -10.70
C GLU A 4 -11.64 -19.01 -9.23
N SER A 5 -11.10 -20.20 -9.00
CA SER A 5 -10.86 -20.78 -7.68
C SER A 5 -9.92 -19.94 -6.80
N SER A 6 -8.95 -19.23 -7.40
CA SER A 6 -8.04 -18.36 -6.65
C SER A 6 -8.68 -17.02 -6.30
N MET A 7 -9.67 -16.56 -7.08
CA MET A 7 -10.36 -15.28 -6.82
C MET A 7 -11.39 -15.42 -5.69
N ASN A 8 -12.01 -16.59 -5.53
CA ASN A 8 -12.96 -16.86 -4.44
C ASN A 8 -12.30 -16.96 -3.05
N ASN A 9 -11.03 -17.32 -2.96
CA ASN A 9 -10.31 -17.33 -1.67
C ASN A 9 -10.00 -15.92 -1.14
N TYR A 10 -9.93 -14.90 -2.00
CA TYR A 10 -9.86 -13.50 -1.55
C TYR A 10 -11.23 -12.95 -1.13
N TYR A 11 -12.33 -13.61 -1.51
CA TYR A 11 -13.70 -13.21 -1.15
C TYR A 11 -14.15 -13.72 0.22
N CYS A 12 -13.43 -14.70 0.79
CA CYS A 12 -13.78 -15.33 2.07
C CYS A 12 -12.73 -15.05 3.16
N SER A 13 -12.65 -13.78 3.61
CA SER A 13 -12.20 -13.47 4.98
C SER A 13 -12.72 -12.13 5.54
N ALA A 14 -13.48 -11.36 4.77
CA ALA A 14 -14.13 -10.12 5.22
C ALA A 14 -15.52 -10.37 5.87
N LYS A 15 -15.64 -11.43 6.68
CA LYS A 15 -16.84 -11.75 7.46
C LYS A 15 -16.44 -11.86 8.94
N ARG A 16 -16.46 -10.69 9.60
CA ARG A 16 -16.22 -10.34 11.02
C ARG A 16 -15.52 -8.98 10.93
N ASP A 17 -16.17 -7.83 10.96
CA ASP A 17 -17.26 -7.38 11.81
C ASP A 17 -18.16 -6.42 11.03
N SER A 18 -19.47 -6.37 11.33
CA SER A 18 -20.33 -5.31 10.81
C SER A 18 -19.77 -3.97 11.28
N CYS A 19 -19.34 -3.10 10.36
CA CYS A 19 -19.14 -1.69 10.68
C CYS A 19 -20.48 -1.16 11.18
N GLY A 20 -20.58 -0.97 12.50
CA GLY A 20 -21.80 -0.57 13.17
C GLY A 20 -22.36 0.73 12.59
N GLU A 21 -23.66 0.71 12.35
CA GLU A 21 -24.46 1.86 11.99
C GLU A 21 -24.55 2.80 13.21
N GLY A 22 -23.61 3.75 13.32
CA GLY A 22 -23.59 4.74 14.39
C GLY A 22 -22.38 5.70 14.36
N SER A 23 -22.65 6.99 14.12
CA SER A 23 -21.80 8.18 14.30
C SER A 23 -20.65 8.46 13.28
N GLY A 24 -20.99 9.07 12.14
CA GLY A 24 -20.16 10.06 11.41
C GLY A 24 -18.81 9.65 10.80
N GLY A 25 -18.30 8.44 11.04
CA GLY A 25 -17.02 7.97 10.51
C GLY A 25 -17.00 7.79 8.98
N ARG A 26 -15.82 7.89 8.37
CA ARG A 26 -15.60 7.63 6.93
C ARG A 26 -14.59 6.50 6.75
N VAL A 27 -14.93 5.51 5.91
CA VAL A 27 -14.03 4.42 5.54
C VAL A 27 -13.58 4.64 4.09
N VAL A 28 -12.26 4.71 3.87
CA VAL A 28 -11.66 4.90 2.55
C VAL A 28 -10.71 3.74 2.26
N VAL A 29 -10.83 3.15 1.07
CA VAL A 29 -10.03 1.99 0.64
C VAL A 29 -9.23 2.35 -0.62
N VAL A 30 -7.94 1.97 -0.66
CA VAL A 30 -7.01 2.25 -1.78
C VAL A 30 -6.63 0.96 -2.53
N ALA A 31 -7.37 -0.13 -2.32
CA ALA A 31 -7.16 -1.42 -2.98
C ALA A 31 -8.04 -1.57 -4.24
N ILE A 32 -7.62 -2.40 -5.18
CA ILE A 32 -8.35 -2.73 -6.43
C ILE A 32 -9.36 -3.87 -6.18
N LEU A 33 -9.97 -3.90 -5.00
CA LEU A 33 -10.95 -4.93 -4.62
C LEU A 33 -12.35 -4.31 -4.58
N PRO A 34 -13.42 -5.12 -4.70
CA PRO A 34 -14.77 -4.67 -4.45
C PRO A 34 -14.87 -4.01 -3.07
N VAL A 35 -15.38 -2.79 -3.03
CA VAL A 35 -15.52 -2.01 -1.80
C VAL A 35 -16.99 -2.05 -1.36
N PRO A 36 -17.32 -2.74 -0.24
CA PRO A 36 -18.69 -2.77 0.26
C PRO A 36 -19.06 -1.42 0.91
N PRO A 37 -20.32 -0.96 0.76
CA PRO A 37 -20.83 0.17 1.54
C PRO A 37 -20.68 -0.09 3.06
N PRO A 38 -20.40 0.95 3.87
CA PRO A 38 -20.34 2.39 3.53
C PRO A 38 -18.96 2.88 3.06
N ALA A 39 -18.02 2.00 2.69
CA ALA A 39 -16.68 2.40 2.29
C ALA A 39 -16.63 2.96 0.85
N SER A 40 -15.70 3.89 0.61
CA SER A 40 -15.44 4.48 -0.70
C SER A 40 -14.05 4.10 -1.23
N TRP A 41 -13.98 3.70 -2.50
CA TRP A 41 -12.72 3.48 -3.19
C TRP A 41 -12.09 4.81 -3.62
N PHE A 42 -10.78 4.95 -3.42
CA PHE A 42 -10.04 6.14 -3.81
C PHE A 42 -8.72 5.77 -4.51
N VAL A 43 -8.42 6.46 -5.61
CA VAL A 43 -7.12 6.38 -6.30
C VAL A 43 -6.37 7.68 -6.08
N VAL A 44 -5.14 7.58 -5.56
CA VAL A 44 -4.32 8.75 -5.25
C VAL A 44 -3.90 9.47 -6.54
N THR A 45 -4.15 10.78 -6.61
CA THR A 45 -3.57 11.64 -7.66
C THR A 45 -2.21 12.16 -7.21
N SER A 46 -1.14 11.80 -7.94
CA SER A 46 0.20 12.30 -7.65
C SER A 46 0.31 13.80 -7.94
N LYS A 47 0.72 14.60 -6.94
CA LYS A 47 0.93 16.04 -7.05
C LYS A 47 2.17 16.47 -6.28
N GLY A 48 3.11 17.17 -6.93
CA GLY A 48 4.29 17.73 -6.26
C GLY A 48 3.95 18.69 -5.12
N SER A 49 2.85 19.45 -5.25
CA SER A 49 2.38 20.35 -4.18
C SER A 49 1.93 19.63 -2.90
N ALA A 50 1.62 18.32 -2.96
CA ALA A 50 1.40 17.54 -1.75
C ALA A 50 2.72 17.31 -1.01
N LEU A 51 3.84 17.07 -1.73
CA LEU A 51 5.17 16.89 -1.14
C LEU A 51 5.67 18.17 -0.45
N GLU A 52 5.43 19.34 -1.05
CA GLU A 52 5.76 20.62 -0.41
C GLU A 52 5.05 20.82 0.94
N LYS A 53 3.82 20.32 1.07
CA LYS A 53 3.08 20.39 2.34
C LYS A 53 3.66 19.47 3.42
N VAL A 54 4.21 18.31 3.05
CA VAL A 54 4.84 17.39 4.03
C VAL A 54 6.31 17.69 4.29
N LYS A 55 6.97 18.50 3.46
CA LYS A 55 8.39 18.85 3.58
C LYS A 55 8.83 19.30 4.99
N PRO A 56 8.13 20.20 5.70
CA PRO A 56 8.55 20.62 7.04
C PRO A 56 8.65 19.46 8.04
N TYR A 57 7.79 18.45 7.90
CA TYR A 57 7.76 17.27 8.77
C TYR A 57 8.85 16.25 8.41
N LEU A 58 9.28 16.22 7.15
CA LEU A 58 10.43 15.44 6.71
C LEU A 58 11.73 16.04 7.23
N GLU A 59 11.86 17.36 7.17
CA GLU A 59 13.04 18.10 7.64
C GLU A 59 13.16 18.09 9.17
N SER A 60 12.03 18.20 9.89
CA SER A 60 12.01 18.09 11.36
C SER A 60 12.22 16.65 11.85
N GLY A 61 12.04 15.66 10.98
CA GLY A 61 12.14 14.23 11.32
C GLY A 61 10.93 13.66 12.06
N GLU A 62 9.83 14.42 12.18
CA GLU A 62 8.55 13.91 12.68
C GLU A 62 7.97 12.84 11.76
N VAL A 63 8.19 12.99 10.45
CA VAL A 63 7.87 11.97 9.44
C VAL A 63 9.17 11.39 8.90
N LYS A 64 9.36 10.09 9.10
CA LYS A 64 10.56 9.37 8.66
C LYS A 64 10.25 8.40 7.53
N PRO A 65 11.10 8.30 6.49
CA PRO A 65 10.98 7.23 5.52
C PRO A 65 11.25 5.88 6.18
N LEU A 66 10.38 4.90 5.94
CA LEU A 66 10.58 3.52 6.36
C LEU A 66 10.98 2.68 5.15
N ILE A 67 12.24 2.24 5.11
CA ILE A 67 12.79 1.39 4.07
C ILE A 67 12.73 -0.06 4.55
N ASP A 68 12.37 -0.97 3.65
CA ASP A 68 12.35 -2.40 3.94
C ASP A 68 13.75 -2.89 4.35
N PRO A 69 13.90 -3.65 5.46
CA PRO A 69 15.19 -4.13 5.93
C PRO A 69 15.97 -4.98 4.93
N LYS A 70 15.33 -5.54 3.90
CA LYS A 70 16.00 -6.31 2.84
C LYS A 70 16.63 -5.43 1.74
N GLY A 71 16.35 -4.13 1.74
CA GLY A 71 16.89 -3.17 0.77
C GLY A 71 18.03 -2.31 1.33
N PRO A 72 18.63 -1.45 0.49
CA PRO A 72 18.34 -1.27 -0.93
C PRO A 72 18.87 -2.41 -1.82
N PHE A 73 18.11 -2.76 -2.86
CA PHE A 73 18.50 -3.75 -3.85
C PHE A 73 19.32 -3.08 -4.97
N PRO A 74 20.47 -3.62 -5.41
CA PRO A 74 21.14 -3.09 -6.59
C PRO A 74 20.28 -3.29 -7.86
N PHE A 75 20.46 -2.46 -8.88
CA PHE A 75 19.67 -2.54 -10.13
C PHE A 75 19.66 -3.94 -10.77
N SER A 76 20.78 -4.66 -10.69
CA SER A 76 20.90 -6.04 -11.19
C SER A 76 19.95 -7.05 -10.51
N ARG A 77 19.40 -6.73 -9.34
CA ARG A 77 18.49 -7.57 -8.56
C ARG A 77 17.05 -7.05 -8.54
N THR A 78 16.65 -6.25 -9.53
CA THR A 78 15.29 -5.71 -9.62
C THR A 78 14.21 -6.82 -9.62
N VAL A 79 14.47 -7.96 -10.26
CA VAL A 79 13.55 -9.11 -10.26
C VAL A 79 13.35 -9.69 -8.85
N GLU A 80 14.41 -9.77 -8.05
CA GLU A 80 14.34 -10.21 -6.64
C GLU A 80 13.54 -9.20 -5.80
N ALA A 81 13.77 -7.90 -6.01
CA ALA A 81 13.05 -6.83 -5.32
C ALA A 81 11.53 -6.90 -5.58
N PHE A 82 11.11 -7.11 -6.83
CA PHE A 82 9.70 -7.31 -7.19
C PHE A 82 9.13 -8.60 -6.59
N SER A 83 9.91 -9.68 -6.59
CA SER A 83 9.49 -10.96 -6.01
C SER A 83 9.20 -10.82 -4.51
N HIS A 84 10.05 -10.10 -3.76
CA HIS A 84 9.80 -9.77 -2.34
C HIS A 84 8.55 -8.89 -2.15
N LEU A 85 8.36 -7.87 -2.99
CA LEU A 85 7.18 -7.01 -2.92
C LEU A 85 5.88 -7.80 -3.12
N MET A 86 5.86 -8.73 -4.08
CA MET A 86 4.68 -9.57 -4.37
C MET A 86 4.32 -10.54 -3.25
N THR A 87 5.22 -10.83 -2.31
CA THR A 87 4.84 -11.67 -1.15
C THR A 87 3.95 -10.91 -0.16
N GLY A 88 3.81 -9.58 -0.30
CA GLY A 88 3.04 -8.75 0.63
C GLY A 88 3.66 -8.65 2.04
N ARG A 89 4.94 -9.01 2.20
CA ARG A 89 5.65 -9.01 3.51
C ARG A 89 6.68 -7.88 3.62
N ALA A 90 6.59 -6.89 2.75
CA ALA A 90 7.49 -5.74 2.80
C ALA A 90 7.11 -4.82 3.98
N THR A 91 8.10 -4.43 4.78
CA THR A 91 7.92 -3.47 5.88
C THR A 91 8.43 -2.11 5.43
N GLY A 92 7.54 -1.23 4.96
CA GLY A 92 7.92 0.07 4.39
C GLY A 92 8.08 0.02 2.87
N LYS A 93 9.13 0.64 2.34
CA LYS A 93 9.38 0.73 0.88
C LYS A 93 10.52 -0.18 0.44
N VAL A 94 10.27 -0.96 -0.61
CA VAL A 94 11.32 -1.67 -1.36
C VAL A 94 12.00 -0.67 -2.29
N VAL A 95 13.30 -0.44 -2.11
CA VAL A 95 14.08 0.56 -2.85
C VAL A 95 15.13 -0.15 -3.71
N VAL A 96 15.26 0.29 -4.97
CA VAL A 96 16.33 -0.13 -5.88
C VAL A 96 17.35 0.99 -6.01
N HIS A 97 18.59 0.73 -5.59
CA HIS A 97 19.71 1.68 -5.60
C HIS A 97 21.05 0.92 -5.45
N PRO A 98 22.15 1.36 -6.11
CA PRO A 98 22.23 2.43 -7.10
C PRO A 98 21.66 2.02 -8.47
N LEU A 99 21.30 3.03 -9.27
CA LEU A 99 20.95 2.89 -10.67
C LEU A 99 22.18 3.22 -11.54
N PRO A 100 22.42 2.48 -12.64
CA PRO A 100 23.49 2.78 -13.59
C PRO A 100 23.25 4.07 -14.37
#